data_AF-A0A5S9MD92-F1
#
_entry.id   AF-A0A5S9MD92-F1
#
_cell.length_a   1.000
_cell.length_b   1.000
_cell.length_c   1.000
_cell.angle_alpha   90.00
_cell.angle_beta   90.00
_cell.angle_gamma   90.00
#
_symmetry.space_group_name_H-M   'P 1'
#
loop_
_entity.id
_entity.type
_entity.pdbx_description
1 polymer ?
#
loop_
_entity_poly.entity_id
_entity_poly.type
_entity_poly.pdbx_seq_one_letter_code
_entity_poly.pdbx_strand_id
1 'polypeptide(L)'
;MPGGQKEAHELVKPILEAISAKVDGEPCTTYIGPDGAGHYVKKVHNGIEYGDMQLISESYFILKHVAGLSAGELHEVFSEWNKGELDSYLIEITADIFTKVDEETNQPLVDVILDKAGQKGTGKWTSKSSLDLGVPLPIITESVFARYISAMKDERVEASQLIEGPEPAQSAENKQELIEAVRKKPYS
;
A
#
# COMPACT_ATOMS: atom_id res chain seq x y z
N MET A 1 19.24 -1.08 6.84
CA MET A 1 18.93 -0.34 8.08
C MET A 1 19.63 -1.01 9.28
N PRO A 2 20.97 -1.09 9.31
CA PRO A 2 21.71 -1.75 10.40
C PRO A 2 21.59 -1.00 11.73
N GLY A 3 21.48 -1.75 12.84
CA GLY A 3 21.60 -1.25 14.22
C GLY A 3 22.37 -2.24 15.08
N GLY A 4 22.88 -1.79 16.23
CA GLY A 4 23.73 -2.60 17.13
C GLY A 4 24.97 -1.84 17.59
N GLN A 5 26.07 -2.54 17.90
CA GLN A 5 27.33 -1.89 18.26
C GLN A 5 27.90 -1.09 17.07
N LYS A 6 28.33 0.14 17.33
CA LYS A 6 28.89 1.02 16.30
C LYS A 6 30.19 0.45 15.72
N GLU A 7 31.02 -0.16 16.56
CA GLU A 7 32.28 -0.78 16.15
C GLU A 7 32.04 -1.94 15.18
N ALA A 8 31.01 -2.76 15.43
CA ALA A 8 30.62 -3.85 14.53
C ALA A 8 30.08 -3.32 13.20
N HIS A 9 29.30 -2.23 13.24
CA HIS A 9 28.83 -1.55 12.02
C HIS A 9 30.00 -1.11 11.13
N GLU A 10 31.02 -0.44 11.68
CA GLU A 10 32.16 0.03 10.89
C GLU A 10 32.92 -1.12 10.19
N LEU A 11 32.97 -2.31 10.79
CA LEU A 11 33.59 -3.49 10.16
C LEU A 11 32.82 -4.01 8.94
N VAL A 12 31.48 -3.95 8.97
CA VAL A 12 30.63 -4.48 7.89
C VAL A 12 30.17 -3.42 6.90
N LYS A 13 30.31 -2.14 7.25
CA LYS A 13 29.87 -0.97 6.47
C LYS A 13 30.30 -1.04 4.99
N PRO A 14 31.57 -1.34 4.64
CA PRO A 14 31.98 -1.38 3.23
C PRO A 14 31.19 -2.41 2.40
N ILE A 15 30.84 -3.55 3.00
CA ILE A 15 30.04 -4.59 2.34
C ILE A 15 28.61 -4.09 2.16
N LEU A 16 28.02 -3.51 3.21
CA LEU A 16 26.64 -3.02 3.18
C LEU A 16 26.45 -1.90 2.14
N GLU A 17 27.37 -0.94 2.07
CA GLU A 17 27.35 0.13 1.08
C GLU A 17 27.57 -0.40 -0.35
N ALA A 18 28.46 -1.38 -0.52
CA ALA A 18 28.73 -1.98 -1.82
C ALA A 18 27.52 -2.73 -2.39
N ILE A 19 26.71 -3.40 -1.55
CA ILE A 19 25.58 -4.22 -2.03
C ILE A 19 24.22 -3.50 -2.02
N SER A 20 24.06 -2.39 -1.29
CA SER A 20 22.76 -1.69 -1.21
C SER A 20 22.37 -1.06 -2.55
N ALA A 21 21.11 -0.64 -2.69
CA ALA A 21 20.75 0.30 -3.75
C ALA A 21 21.52 1.62 -3.58
N LYS A 22 21.62 2.41 -4.66
CA LYS A 22 22.24 3.74 -4.65
C LYS A 22 21.30 4.73 -5.33
N VAL A 23 21.15 5.92 -4.74
CA VAL A 23 20.36 7.03 -5.29
C VAL A 23 21.27 8.26 -5.30
N ASP A 24 21.42 8.90 -6.45
CA ASP A 24 22.34 10.04 -6.64
C ASP A 24 23.79 9.78 -6.19
N GLY A 25 24.22 8.52 -6.31
CA GLY A 25 25.55 8.06 -5.88
C GLY A 25 25.64 7.64 -4.41
N GLU A 26 24.61 7.91 -3.60
CA GLU A 26 24.60 7.60 -2.17
C GLU A 26 24.00 6.22 -1.87
N PRO A 27 24.69 5.36 -1.08
CA PRO A 27 24.16 4.06 -0.67
C PRO A 27 22.92 4.17 0.22
N CYS A 28 21.88 3.37 -0.07
CA CYS A 28 20.66 3.26 0.74
C CYS A 28 20.87 2.42 2.02
N THR A 29 21.89 2.73 2.80
CA THR A 29 22.18 2.11 4.10
C THR A 29 22.88 3.11 5.00
N THR A 30 22.58 3.07 6.30
CA THR A 30 23.23 3.92 7.29
C THR A 30 23.12 3.28 8.67
N TYR A 31 24.04 3.63 9.58
CA TYR A 31 23.95 3.23 10.98
C TYR A 31 22.75 3.91 11.64
N ILE A 32 21.73 3.11 11.97
CA ILE A 32 20.47 3.62 12.51
C ILE A 32 20.59 3.99 13.99
N GLY A 33 21.33 3.19 14.77
CA GLY A 33 21.42 3.37 16.21
C GLY A 33 21.77 2.09 16.96
N PRO A 34 21.81 2.15 18.30
CA PRO A 34 22.16 1.01 19.13
C PRO A 34 21.09 -0.09 19.11
N ASP A 35 21.47 -1.27 19.60
CA ASP A 35 20.56 -2.38 19.89
C ASP A 35 19.62 -2.74 18.72
N GLY A 36 18.30 -2.74 18.97
CA GLY A 36 17.26 -3.07 18.01
C GLY A 36 16.81 -1.93 17.09
N ALA A 37 17.51 -0.78 17.07
CA ALA A 37 17.06 0.41 16.33
C ALA A 37 16.83 0.12 14.83
N GLY A 38 17.73 -0.63 14.20
CA GLY A 38 17.59 -1.04 12.80
C GLY A 38 16.33 -1.85 12.51
N HIS A 39 16.02 -2.82 13.40
CA HIS A 39 14.78 -3.61 13.31
C HIS A 39 13.54 -2.74 13.57
N TYR A 40 13.63 -1.78 14.48
CA TYR A 40 12.53 -0.86 14.75
C TYR A 40 12.20 0.00 13.53
N VAL A 41 13.20 0.56 12.85
CA VAL A 41 12.98 1.30 11.59
C VAL A 41 12.38 0.40 10.51
N LYS A 42 12.85 -0.85 10.38
CA LYS A 42 12.26 -1.78 9.41
C LYS A 42 10.79 -2.12 9.73
N LYS A 43 10.46 -2.28 11.01
CA LYS A 43 9.08 -2.47 11.49
C LYS A 43 8.20 -1.29 11.05
N VAL A 44 8.65 -0.04 11.30
CA VAL A 44 7.94 1.17 10.89
C VAL A 44 7.78 1.25 9.36
N HIS A 45 8.83 0.95 8.59
CA HIS A 45 8.76 0.88 7.13
C HIS A 45 7.65 -0.08 6.64
N ASN A 46 7.52 -1.28 7.23
CA ASN A 46 6.41 -2.17 6.87
C ASN A 46 5.04 -1.65 7.32
N GLY A 47 4.97 -0.83 8.37
CA GLY A 47 3.75 -0.11 8.72
C GLY A 47 3.37 0.91 7.64
N ILE A 48 4.33 1.72 7.19
CA ILE A 48 4.12 2.71 6.12
C ILE A 48 3.67 2.02 4.83
N GLU A 49 4.33 0.93 4.44
CA GLU A 49 3.94 0.11 3.28
C GLU A 49 2.47 -0.37 3.36
N TYR A 50 1.98 -0.73 4.55
CA TYR A 50 0.57 -1.11 4.71
C TYR A 50 -0.37 0.06 4.48
N GLY A 51 0.02 1.26 4.95
CA GLY A 51 -0.67 2.51 4.71
C GLY A 51 -0.78 2.82 3.21
N ASP A 52 0.36 2.83 2.52
CA ASP A 52 0.44 3.18 1.10
C ASP A 52 -0.39 2.21 0.24
N MET A 53 -0.25 0.90 0.47
CA MET A 53 -1.06 -0.11 -0.24
C MET A 53 -2.56 0.07 0.00
N GLN A 54 -2.96 0.42 1.23
CA GLN A 54 -4.36 0.63 1.57
C GLN A 54 -4.92 1.88 0.87
N LEU A 55 -4.19 3.00 0.88
CA LEU A 55 -4.59 4.24 0.19
C LEU A 55 -4.70 4.04 -1.32
N ILE A 56 -3.77 3.30 -1.92
CA ILE A 56 -3.84 2.90 -3.32
C ILE A 56 -5.08 2.03 -3.59
N SER A 57 -5.37 1.07 -2.71
CA SER A 57 -6.53 0.19 -2.86
C SER A 57 -7.87 0.94 -2.76
N GLU A 58 -7.96 1.95 -1.89
CA GLU A 58 -9.14 2.81 -1.77
C GLU A 58 -9.31 3.68 -3.01
N SER A 59 -8.20 4.22 -3.53
CA SER A 59 -8.20 5.00 -4.78
C SER A 59 -8.71 4.14 -5.94
N TYR A 60 -8.20 2.91 -6.07
CA TYR A 60 -8.70 1.92 -7.01
C TYR A 60 -10.20 1.64 -6.82
N PHE A 61 -10.64 1.39 -5.59
CA PHE A 61 -12.04 1.05 -5.30
C PHE A 61 -12.99 2.18 -5.69
N ILE A 62 -12.65 3.43 -5.38
CA ILE A 62 -13.43 4.61 -5.78
C ILE A 62 -13.47 4.75 -7.30
N LEU A 63 -12.33 4.65 -7.99
CA LEU A 63 -12.28 4.78 -9.44
C LEU A 63 -13.05 3.67 -10.16
N LYS A 64 -12.97 2.43 -9.66
CA LYS A 64 -13.71 1.30 -10.24
C LYS A 64 -15.21 1.43 -10.02
N HIS A 65 -15.65 1.71 -8.79
CA HIS A 65 -17.08 1.63 -8.45
C HIS A 65 -17.84 2.95 -8.61
N VAL A 66 -17.17 4.10 -8.51
CA VAL A 66 -17.80 5.43 -8.64
C VAL A 66 -17.54 6.05 -10.01
N ALA A 67 -16.30 5.98 -10.52
CA ALA A 67 -16.00 6.46 -11.87
C ALA A 67 -16.29 5.42 -12.97
N GLY A 68 -16.50 4.15 -12.58
CA GLY A 68 -16.83 3.07 -13.51
C GLY A 68 -15.66 2.73 -14.44
N LEU A 69 -14.41 2.88 -13.99
CA LEU A 69 -13.24 2.60 -14.83
C LEU A 69 -13.00 1.10 -14.98
N SER A 70 -12.72 0.69 -16.21
CA SER A 70 -12.20 -0.64 -16.55
C SER A 70 -10.74 -0.81 -16.12
N ALA A 71 -10.25 -2.06 -16.10
CA ALA A 71 -8.84 -2.33 -15.82
C ALA A 71 -7.89 -1.58 -16.79
N GLY A 72 -8.24 -1.46 -18.07
CA GLY A 72 -7.46 -0.69 -19.04
C GLY A 72 -7.38 0.80 -18.69
N GLU A 73 -8.52 1.42 -18.35
CA GLU A 73 -8.55 2.83 -17.94
C GLU A 73 -7.81 3.04 -16.60
N LEU A 74 -7.91 2.10 -15.66
CA LEU A 74 -7.15 2.14 -14.41
C LEU A 74 -5.64 2.05 -14.66
N HIS A 75 -5.20 1.20 -15.58
CA HIS A 75 -3.79 1.15 -16.01
C HIS A 75 -3.31 2.51 -16.51
N GLU A 76 -4.07 3.17 -17.39
CA GLU A 76 -3.72 4.48 -17.93
C GLU A 76 -3.62 5.55 -16.83
N VAL A 77 -4.60 5.59 -15.92
CA VAL A 77 -4.63 6.54 -14.80
C VAL A 77 -3.43 6.37 -13.88
N PHE A 78 -3.15 5.15 -13.41
CA PHE A 78 -2.02 4.90 -12.51
C PHE A 78 -0.67 5.07 -13.21
N SER A 79 -0.58 4.75 -14.51
CA SER A 79 0.61 5.02 -15.33
C SER A 79 0.90 6.51 -15.45
N GLU A 80 -0.15 7.34 -15.58
CA GLU A 80 0.00 8.79 -15.64
C GLU A 80 0.38 9.37 -14.27
N TRP A 81 -0.24 8.89 -13.20
CA TRP A 81 0.11 9.30 -11.84
C TRP A 81 1.59 9.03 -11.52
N ASN A 82 2.13 7.91 -12.00
CA ASN A 82 3.54 7.55 -11.79
C ASN A 82 4.54 8.47 -12.51
N LYS A 83 4.10 9.33 -13.44
CA LYS A 83 4.97 10.33 -14.09
C LYS A 83 5.00 11.66 -13.34
N GLY A 84 4.14 11.82 -12.33
CA GLY A 84 3.97 13.05 -11.56
C GLY A 84 4.49 12.92 -10.14
N GLU A 85 3.83 13.61 -9.21
CA GLU A 85 4.20 13.61 -7.79
C GLU A 85 4.00 12.26 -7.08
N LEU A 86 3.30 11.32 -7.73
CA LEU A 86 3.03 9.98 -7.19
C LEU A 86 4.03 8.92 -7.68
N ASP A 87 5.08 9.34 -8.39
CA ASP A 87 6.15 8.45 -8.85
C ASP A 87 6.69 7.60 -7.69
N SER A 88 6.34 6.32 -7.71
CA SER A 88 6.72 5.38 -6.68
C SER A 88 6.57 3.95 -7.17
N TYR A 89 7.40 3.07 -6.61
CA TYR A 89 7.37 1.64 -6.94
C TYR A 89 5.97 1.01 -6.77
N LEU A 90 5.21 1.39 -5.73
CA LEU A 90 3.88 0.83 -5.50
C LEU A 90 2.85 1.29 -6.55
N ILE A 91 2.95 2.53 -7.03
CA ILE A 91 2.08 3.03 -8.10
C ILE A 91 2.45 2.38 -9.44
N GLU A 92 3.74 2.25 -9.74
CA GLU A 92 4.26 1.55 -10.93
C GLU A 92 3.71 0.12 -11.02
N ILE A 93 3.93 -0.71 -9.99
CA ILE A 93 3.45 -2.10 -10.02
C ILE A 93 1.91 -2.19 -10.02
N THR A 94 1.22 -1.19 -9.46
CA THR A 94 -0.25 -1.13 -9.50
C THR A 94 -0.74 -0.90 -10.92
N ALA A 95 -0.11 0.01 -11.68
CA ALA A 95 -0.39 0.19 -13.09
C ALA A 95 -0.15 -1.11 -13.88
N ASP A 96 0.96 -1.80 -13.62
CA ASP A 96 1.29 -3.08 -14.26
C ASP A 96 0.30 -4.20 -13.93
N ILE A 97 -0.19 -4.28 -12.69
CA ILE A 97 -1.17 -5.29 -12.26
C ILE A 97 -2.43 -5.23 -13.13
N PHE A 98 -2.91 -4.04 -13.48
CA PHE A 98 -4.11 -3.88 -14.31
C PHE A 98 -3.94 -4.36 -15.76
N THR A 99 -2.71 -4.58 -16.22
CA THR A 99 -2.44 -5.15 -17.57
C THR A 99 -2.53 -6.67 -17.61
N LYS A 100 -2.58 -7.34 -16.45
CA LYS A 100 -2.56 -8.80 -16.38
C LYS A 100 -3.94 -9.36 -16.68
N VAL A 101 -3.98 -10.36 -17.55
CA VAL A 101 -5.19 -11.09 -17.94
C VAL A 101 -5.05 -12.53 -17.46
N ASP A 102 -6.12 -13.07 -16.89
CA ASP A 102 -6.20 -14.48 -16.53
C ASP A 102 -6.47 -15.33 -17.77
N GLU A 103 -5.66 -16.36 -18.01
CA GLU A 103 -5.73 -17.18 -19.22
C GLU A 103 -6.96 -18.11 -19.24
N GLU A 104 -7.49 -18.49 -18.07
CA GLU A 104 -8.63 -19.40 -17.97
C GLU A 104 -9.96 -18.69 -18.23
N THR A 105 -10.14 -17.50 -17.65
CA THR A 105 -11.39 -16.73 -17.71
C THR A 105 -11.38 -15.62 -18.76
N ASN A 106 -10.20 -15.26 -19.28
CA ASN A 106 -9.99 -14.12 -20.17
C ASN A 106 -10.48 -12.77 -19.57
N GLN A 107 -10.48 -12.66 -18.23
CA GLN A 107 -10.80 -11.45 -17.48
C GLN A 107 -9.52 -10.81 -16.92
N PRO A 108 -9.56 -9.52 -16.52
CA PRO A 108 -8.44 -8.93 -15.78
C PRO A 108 -8.10 -9.77 -14.55
N LEU A 109 -6.83 -10.15 -14.39
CA LEU A 109 -6.38 -11.07 -13.33
C LEU A 109 -6.75 -10.55 -11.94
N VAL A 110 -6.67 -9.23 -11.74
CA VAL A 110 -7.02 -8.57 -10.46
C VAL A 110 -8.49 -8.78 -10.07
N ASP A 111 -9.38 -9.00 -11.04
CA ASP A 111 -10.82 -9.17 -10.79
C ASP A 111 -11.19 -10.59 -10.36
N VAL A 112 -10.32 -11.56 -10.62
CA VAL A 112 -10.51 -12.98 -10.26
C VAL A 112 -9.72 -13.39 -9.02
N ILE A 113 -8.87 -12.51 -8.49
CA ILE A 113 -8.15 -12.74 -7.23
C ILE A 113 -9.12 -12.65 -6.05
N LEU A 114 -9.05 -13.63 -5.14
CA LEU A 114 -9.80 -13.61 -3.89
C LEU A 114 -9.42 -12.37 -3.03
N ASP A 115 -10.41 -11.57 -2.66
CA ASP A 115 -10.29 -10.35 -1.85
C ASP A 115 -10.04 -10.63 -0.36
N LYS A 116 -8.99 -11.41 -0.08
CA LYS A 116 -8.56 -11.83 1.26
C LYS A 116 -7.07 -11.51 1.43
N ALA A 117 -6.78 -10.35 2.01
CA ALA A 117 -5.41 -9.90 2.19
C ALA A 117 -4.70 -10.70 3.30
N GLY A 118 -3.60 -11.35 2.94
CA GLY A 118 -2.68 -11.97 3.90
C GLY A 118 -1.83 -10.92 4.63
N GLN A 119 -1.29 -11.31 5.79
CA GLN A 119 -0.27 -10.54 6.50
C GLN A 119 0.66 -11.42 7.34
N LYS A 120 1.91 -10.99 7.53
CA LYS A 120 2.92 -11.67 8.36
C LYS A 120 3.07 -11.09 9.77
N GLY A 121 2.26 -10.09 10.13
CA GLY A 121 2.19 -9.51 11.47
C GLY A 121 3.09 -8.29 11.73
N THR A 122 4.00 -7.94 10.82
CA THR A 122 4.91 -6.79 11.01
C THR A 122 4.18 -5.44 11.04
N GLY A 123 3.15 -5.25 10.22
CA GLY A 123 2.27 -4.06 10.28
C GLY A 123 1.58 -3.90 11.64
N LYS A 124 1.05 -5.00 12.19
CA LYS A 124 0.44 -5.05 13.53
C LYS A 124 1.43 -4.61 14.63
N TRP A 125 2.71 -4.96 14.52
CA TRP A 125 3.71 -4.56 15.53
C TRP A 125 3.96 -3.05 15.52
N THR A 126 3.83 -2.38 14.38
CA THR A 126 3.91 -0.91 14.31
C THR A 126 2.75 -0.26 15.04
N SER A 127 1.50 -0.68 14.77
CA SER A 127 0.32 -0.17 15.46
C SER A 127 0.32 -0.47 16.96
N LYS A 128 0.76 -1.66 17.38
CA LYS A 128 0.89 -1.96 18.81
C LYS A 128 1.89 -1.02 19.48
N SER A 129 3.04 -0.80 18.84
CA SER A 129 4.07 0.09 19.36
C SER A 129 3.62 1.55 19.46
N SER A 130 2.76 2.02 18.57
CA SER A 130 2.22 3.37 18.65
C SER A 130 1.28 3.53 19.84
N LEU A 131 0.47 2.52 20.14
CA LEU A 131 -0.35 2.47 21.36
C LEU A 131 0.50 2.48 22.62
N ASP A 132 1.54 1.62 22.68
CA ASP A 132 2.44 1.54 23.84
C ASP A 132 3.17 2.88 24.11
N LEU A 133 3.48 3.64 23.04
CA LEU A 133 4.16 4.93 23.13
C LEU A 133 3.21 6.14 23.24
N GLY A 134 1.89 5.93 23.15
CA GLY A 134 0.91 7.03 23.15
C GLY A 134 1.00 7.96 21.93
N VAL A 135 1.45 7.46 20.78
CA VAL A 135 1.60 8.23 19.54
C VAL A 135 0.44 7.90 18.57
N PRO A 136 -0.29 8.90 18.05
CA PRO A 136 -1.40 8.65 17.14
C PRO A 136 -0.88 8.11 15.81
N LEU A 137 -1.39 6.94 15.39
CA LEU A 137 -1.03 6.30 14.12
C LEU A 137 -2.27 5.67 13.43
N PRO A 138 -3.31 6.48 13.12
CA PRO A 138 -4.59 5.96 12.65
C PRO A 138 -4.48 5.26 11.30
N ILE A 139 -3.85 5.88 10.29
CA ILE A 139 -3.80 5.37 8.90
C ILE A 139 -3.26 3.94 8.86
N ILE A 140 -2.05 3.72 9.40
CA ILE A 140 -1.41 2.39 9.40
C ILE A 140 -2.24 1.37 10.20
N THR A 141 -2.89 1.81 11.28
CA THR A 141 -3.71 0.94 12.12
C THR A 141 -4.99 0.52 11.41
N GLU A 142 -5.66 1.46 10.71
CA GLU A 142 -6.81 1.15 9.86
C GLU A 142 -6.41 0.25 8.69
N SER A 143 -5.24 0.42 8.09
CA SER A 143 -4.75 -0.50 7.06
C SER A 143 -4.55 -1.93 7.57
N VAL A 144 -4.18 -2.11 8.84
CA VAL A 144 -4.13 -3.44 9.49
C VAL A 144 -5.55 -3.99 9.68
N PHE A 145 -6.50 -3.16 10.13
CA PHE A 145 -7.88 -3.58 10.32
C PHE A 145 -8.60 -3.89 9.00
N ALA A 146 -8.36 -3.14 7.93
CA ALA A 146 -8.88 -3.41 6.60
C ALA A 146 -8.47 -4.82 6.12
N ARG A 147 -7.23 -5.24 6.39
CA ARG A 147 -6.79 -6.62 6.11
C ARG A 147 -7.56 -7.65 6.95
N TYR A 148 -7.81 -7.39 8.22
CA TYR A 148 -8.63 -8.28 9.06
C TYR A 148 -10.06 -8.41 8.53
N ILE A 149 -10.69 -7.29 8.18
CA ILE A 149 -12.04 -7.26 7.59
C ILE A 149 -12.05 -8.03 6.27
N SER A 150 -11.03 -7.86 5.41
CA SER A 150 -10.93 -8.62 4.15
C SER A 150 -10.86 -10.13 4.41
N ALA A 151 -10.19 -10.56 5.49
CA ALA A 151 -10.03 -11.97 5.85
C ALA A 151 -11.31 -12.64 6.32
N MET A 152 -12.25 -11.86 6.85
CA MET A 152 -13.61 -12.26 7.25
C MET A 152 -14.54 -12.37 6.02
N LYS A 153 -14.08 -13.01 4.94
CA LYS A 153 -14.78 -13.06 3.64
C LYS A 153 -16.19 -13.66 3.75
N ASP A 154 -16.32 -14.80 4.43
CA ASP A 154 -17.60 -15.50 4.54
C ASP A 154 -18.63 -14.65 5.29
N GLU A 155 -18.21 -14.03 6.41
CA GLU A 155 -19.04 -13.10 7.18
C GLU A 155 -19.44 -11.87 6.36
N ARG A 156 -18.53 -11.31 5.54
CA ARG A 156 -18.87 -10.18 4.66
C ARG A 156 -19.88 -10.56 3.59
N VAL A 157 -19.76 -11.75 3.00
CA VAL A 157 -20.71 -12.23 1.98
C VAL A 157 -22.08 -12.44 2.61
N GLU A 158 -22.16 -13.07 3.79
CA GLU A 158 -23.42 -13.24 4.52
C GLU A 158 -24.03 -11.89 4.89
N ALA A 159 -23.25 -10.98 5.46
CA ALA A 159 -23.72 -9.65 5.83
C ALA A 159 -24.24 -8.84 4.63
N SER A 160 -23.63 -8.99 3.44
CA SER A 160 -24.07 -8.28 2.23
C SER A 160 -25.47 -8.67 1.74
N GLN A 161 -25.99 -9.82 2.18
CA GLN A 161 -27.35 -10.26 1.89
C GLN A 161 -28.39 -9.69 2.86
N LEU A 162 -27.93 -9.16 4.01
CA LEU A 162 -28.76 -8.70 5.11
C LEU A 162 -28.73 -7.19 5.30
N ILE A 163 -27.63 -6.55 4.90
CA ILE A 163 -27.37 -5.12 5.09
C ILE A 163 -27.33 -4.44 3.73
N GLU A 164 -28.33 -3.58 3.48
CA GLU A 164 -28.38 -2.76 2.27
C GLU A 164 -27.61 -1.44 2.47
N GLY A 165 -26.75 -1.12 1.51
CA GLY A 165 -26.10 0.18 1.42
C GLY A 165 -26.96 1.20 0.66
N PRO A 166 -26.53 2.48 0.61
CA PRO A 166 -27.16 3.45 -0.29
C PRO A 166 -27.04 2.97 -1.74
N GLU A 167 -28.00 3.32 -2.59
CA GLU A 167 -27.86 3.07 -4.02
C GLU A 167 -26.62 3.80 -4.54
N PRO A 168 -25.74 3.13 -5.32
CA PRO A 168 -24.60 3.77 -5.92
C PRO A 168 -25.06 4.97 -6.74
N ALA A 169 -24.48 6.15 -6.48
CA ALA A 169 -24.69 7.29 -7.34
C ALA A 169 -24.37 6.89 -8.79
N GLN A 170 -25.18 7.35 -9.75
CA GLN A 170 -24.83 7.21 -11.17
C GLN A 170 -23.42 7.77 -11.39
N SER A 171 -22.66 7.14 -12.30
CA SER A 171 -21.26 7.47 -12.57
C SER A 171 -21.04 8.98 -12.54
N ALA A 172 -20.00 9.44 -11.83
CA ALA A 172 -19.73 10.87 -11.67
C ALA A 172 -19.91 11.62 -12.99
N GLU A 173 -20.73 12.68 -12.99
CA GLU A 173 -21.02 13.50 -14.18
C GLU A 173 -19.73 14.01 -14.85
N ASN A 174 -18.65 14.12 -14.06
CA ASN A 174 -17.31 14.44 -14.51
C ASN A 174 -16.26 13.45 -13.98
N LYS A 175 -16.01 12.36 -14.72
CA LYS A 175 -14.99 11.35 -14.38
C LYS A 175 -13.60 11.94 -14.16
N GLN A 176 -13.21 12.92 -14.98
CA GLN A 176 -11.86 13.50 -14.92
C GLN A 176 -11.63 14.29 -13.62
N GLU A 177 -12.65 15.03 -13.18
CA GLU A 177 -12.61 15.75 -11.92
C GLU A 177 -12.53 14.79 -10.72
N LEU A 178 -13.26 13.67 -10.76
CA LEU A 178 -13.16 12.64 -9.74
C LEU A 178 -11.77 11.98 -9.73
N ILE A 179 -11.21 11.63 -10.89
CA ILE A 179 -9.84 11.07 -11.00
C ILE A 179 -8.83 12.01 -10.34
N GLU A 180 -8.91 13.30 -10.66
CA GLU A 180 -8.00 14.31 -10.09
C GLU A 180 -8.23 14.51 -8.58
N ALA A 181 -9.49 14.48 -8.12
CA ALA A 181 -9.81 14.59 -6.70
C ALA A 181 -9.28 13.38 -5.90
N VAL A 182 -9.40 12.17 -6.44
CA VAL A 182 -8.81 10.95 -5.85
C VAL A 182 -7.29 11.03 -5.84
N ARG A 183 -6.66 11.53 -6.91
CA ARG A 183 -5.20 11.71 -6.97
C ARG A 183 -4.67 12.64 -5.89
N LYS A 184 -5.35 13.75 -5.62
CA LYS A 184 -4.91 14.80 -4.68
C LYS A 184 -5.18 14.48 -3.21
N LYS A 185 -6.32 13.84 -2.89
CA LYS A 185 -6.79 13.69 -1.51
C LYS A 185 -5.87 12.89 -0.56
N PRO A 186 -5.15 11.84 -0.99
CA PRO A 186 -4.20 11.16 -0.13
C PRO A 186 -2.99 12.03 0.28
N TYR A 187 -2.83 13.20 -0.34
CA TYR A 187 -1.64 14.07 -0.23
C TYR A 187 -1.94 15.48 0.32
N SER A 188 -3.19 15.76 0.70
CA SER A 188 -3.65 17.03 1.32
C SER A 188 -4.03 16.85 2.78
#